data_AF-A0A3B9ZI36-F1
#
_entry.id   AF-A0A3B9ZI36-F1
#
_cell.length_a   1.000
_cell.length_b   1.000
_cell.length_c   1.000
_cell.angle_alpha   90.00
_cell.angle_beta   90.00
_cell.angle_gamma   90.00
#
_symmetry.space_group_name_H-M   'P 1'
#
loop_
_entity.id
_entity.type
_entity.pdbx_description
1 polymer ?
#
loop_
_entity_poly.entity_id
_entity_poly.type
_entity_poly.pdbx_seq_one_letter_code
_entity_poly.pdbx_strand_id
1 'polypeptide(L)'
;MKVKAELDLKVEMGGVSHDGTGCQGYLPEGTRYEDIVRIFGGPQAGNSPDGKIKAEWIGRINGLVFTIYDYKSKLDPERNTDWHIGGKQKFVAELVNIYFKAQ
;
A
#
# COMPACT_ATOMS: atom_id res chain seq x y z
N MET A 1 25.78 12.69 -15.93
CA MET A 1 24.76 13.76 -16.03
C MET A 1 23.92 13.72 -14.76
N LYS A 2 23.69 14.86 -14.09
CA LYS A 2 22.78 14.95 -12.93
C LYS A 2 21.49 15.59 -13.39
N VAL A 3 20.36 14.98 -13.03
CA VAL A 3 19.02 15.50 -13.30
C VAL A 3 18.32 15.67 -11.96
N LYS A 4 17.66 16.81 -11.76
CA LYS A 4 16.71 17.02 -10.66
C LYS A 4 15.31 16.91 -11.24
N ALA A 5 14.44 16.20 -10.55
CA ALA A 5 13.03 16.10 -10.89
C ALA A 5 12.21 16.39 -9.64
N GLU A 6 11.05 17.01 -9.84
CA GLU A 6 10.03 17.24 -8.83
C GLU A 6 8.79 16.43 -9.23
N LEU A 7 8.08 15.89 -8.24
CA LEU A 7 6.98 14.98 -8.47
C LEU A 7 5.81 15.34 -7.57
N ASP A 8 4.68 15.68 -8.18
CA ASP A 8 3.42 15.86 -7.49
C ASP A 8 2.67 14.52 -7.41
N LEU A 9 2.40 14.08 -6.19
CA LEU A 9 1.68 12.83 -5.91
C LEU A 9 0.34 13.15 -5.25
N LYS A 10 -0.75 12.75 -5.91
CA LYS A 10 -2.11 12.79 -5.40
C LYS A 10 -2.53 11.40 -4.95
N VAL A 11 -2.84 11.23 -3.67
CA VAL A 11 -3.37 9.98 -3.10
C VAL A 11 -4.84 10.14 -2.78
N GLU A 12 -5.65 9.15 -3.16
CA GLU A 12 -7.08 9.08 -2.92
C GLU A 12 -7.43 7.70 -2.37
N MET A 13 -8.04 7.61 -1.20
CA MET A 13 -8.35 6.33 -0.54
C MET A 13 -9.81 5.91 -0.78
N GLY A 14 -10.03 4.60 -0.91
CA GLY A 14 -11.35 3.99 -1.13
C GLY A 14 -11.97 4.26 -2.49
N GLY A 15 -13.22 3.82 -2.67
CA GLY A 15 -14.03 4.11 -3.86
C GLY A 15 -13.50 3.51 -5.17
N VAL A 16 -12.64 2.50 -5.11
CA VAL A 16 -12.01 1.88 -6.28
C VAL A 16 -11.94 0.36 -6.14
N SER A 17 -12.16 -0.37 -7.23
CA SER A 17 -11.94 -1.83 -7.28
C SER A 17 -10.43 -2.13 -7.35
N HIS A 18 -10.01 -3.08 -6.54
CA HIS A 18 -8.66 -3.66 -6.51
C HIS A 18 -8.57 -4.96 -7.33
N ASP A 19 -9.58 -5.29 -8.13
CA ASP A 19 -9.58 -6.54 -8.90
C ASP A 19 -8.43 -6.57 -9.91
N GLY A 20 -7.76 -7.72 -9.93
CA GLY A 20 -6.60 -7.96 -10.79
C GLY A 20 -5.32 -7.24 -10.36
N THR A 21 -5.27 -6.64 -9.16
CA THR A 21 -3.99 -6.22 -8.58
C THR A 21 -3.20 -7.44 -8.12
N GLY A 22 -1.88 -7.34 -8.17
CA GLY A 22 -0.97 -8.33 -7.59
C GLY A 22 0.22 -7.64 -6.93
N CYS A 23 1.02 -8.39 -6.16
CA CYS A 23 2.19 -7.85 -5.47
C CYS A 23 3.16 -7.20 -6.47
N GLN A 24 3.46 -5.92 -6.26
CA GLN A 24 4.41 -5.13 -7.06
C GLN A 24 5.64 -4.72 -6.25
N GLY A 25 5.58 -4.76 -4.93
CA GLY A 25 6.67 -4.41 -4.04
C GLY A 25 6.23 -4.45 -2.58
N TYR A 26 7.01 -3.83 -1.71
CA TYR A 26 6.82 -3.83 -0.26
C TYR A 26 6.98 -2.41 0.29
N LEU A 27 6.32 -2.12 1.41
CA LEU A 27 6.66 -0.93 2.20
C LEU A 27 8.05 -1.10 2.85
N PRO A 28 8.67 -0.02 3.37
CA PRO A 28 9.95 -0.11 4.04
C PRO A 28 9.95 -1.14 5.18
N GLU A 29 11.04 -1.88 5.32
CA GLU A 29 11.19 -2.87 6.39
C GLU A 29 10.96 -2.25 7.77
N GLY A 30 10.21 -2.95 8.63
CA GLY A 30 9.88 -2.48 9.97
C GLY A 30 8.69 -1.52 10.03
N THR A 31 8.06 -1.18 8.90
CA THR A 31 6.82 -0.38 8.87
C THR A 31 5.73 -1.02 9.73
N ARG A 32 5.19 -0.27 10.70
CA ARG A 32 4.14 -0.76 11.60
C ARG A 32 2.76 -0.38 11.08
N TYR A 33 1.74 -1.13 11.50
CA TYR A 33 0.33 -0.83 11.18
C TYR A 33 -0.05 0.64 11.44
N GLU A 34 0.37 1.19 12.58
CA GLU A 34 0.09 2.57 12.97
C GLU A 34 0.73 3.62 12.05
N ASP A 35 1.86 3.30 11.39
CA ASP A 35 2.47 4.21 10.40
C ASP A 35 1.62 4.28 9.14
N ILE A 36 1.09 3.14 8.68
CA ILE A 36 0.20 3.06 7.53
C ILE A 36 -1.10 3.81 7.84
N VAL A 37 -1.65 3.61 9.05
CA VAL A 37 -2.86 4.34 9.49
C VAL A 37 -2.64 5.84 9.55
N ARG A 38 -1.48 6.30 10.06
CA ARG A 38 -1.14 7.72 10.14
C ARG A 38 -1.14 8.37 8.75
N ILE A 39 -0.66 7.65 7.73
CA ILE A 39 -0.43 8.20 6.38
C ILE A 39 -1.65 8.02 5.47
N PHE A 40 -2.31 6.86 5.51
CA PHE A 40 -3.37 6.49 4.58
C PHE A 40 -4.76 6.38 5.24
N GLY A 41 -4.88 6.64 6.53
CA GLY A 41 -6.10 6.41 7.30
C GLY A 41 -6.34 4.91 7.58
N GLY A 42 -7.54 4.55 8.04
CA GLY A 42 -7.87 3.14 8.31
C GLY A 42 -7.95 2.28 7.04
N PRO A 43 -7.81 0.94 7.16
CA PRO A 43 -7.97 0.03 6.02
C PRO A 43 -9.41 0.06 5.48
N GLN A 44 -9.55 -0.19 4.18
CA GLN A 44 -10.85 -0.25 3.51
C GLN A 44 -11.48 -1.65 3.55
N ALA A 45 -10.66 -2.69 3.70
CA ALA A 45 -11.11 -4.06 3.84
C ALA A 45 -10.33 -4.79 4.95
N GLY A 46 -11.01 -5.78 5.57
CA GLY A 46 -10.44 -6.64 6.60
C GLY A 46 -10.10 -8.02 6.06
N ASN A 47 -10.53 -9.07 6.78
CA ASN A 47 -10.31 -10.45 6.37
C ASN A 47 -10.83 -10.73 4.95
N SER A 48 -9.90 -11.08 4.05
CA SER A 48 -10.24 -11.59 2.72
C SER A 48 -11.00 -12.93 2.80
N PRO A 49 -11.86 -13.25 1.81
CA PRO A 49 -12.64 -14.49 1.81
C PRO A 49 -11.81 -15.78 1.86
N ASP A 50 -10.57 -15.76 1.36
CA ASP A 50 -9.65 -16.91 1.38
C ASP A 50 -8.70 -16.91 2.58
N GLY A 51 -8.88 -15.97 3.52
CA GLY A 51 -8.13 -15.87 4.76
C GLY A 51 -6.66 -15.48 4.60
N LYS A 52 -6.24 -15.01 3.42
CA LYS A 52 -4.83 -14.66 3.18
C LYS A 52 -4.48 -13.25 3.65
N ILE A 53 -5.43 -12.33 3.63
CA ILE A 53 -5.28 -10.93 4.02
C ILE A 53 -6.19 -10.67 5.22
N LYS A 54 -5.71 -9.89 6.19
CA LYS A 54 -6.46 -9.48 7.40
C LYS A 54 -6.74 -7.98 7.43
N ALA A 55 -5.90 -7.17 6.78
CA ALA A 55 -6.09 -5.74 6.59
C ALA A 55 -5.61 -5.32 5.19
N GLU A 56 -6.44 -4.55 4.49
CA GLU A 56 -6.14 -4.03 3.16
C GLU A 56 -6.54 -2.57 3.02
N TRP A 57 -5.57 -1.73 2.66
CA TRP A 57 -5.80 -0.38 2.18
C TRP A 57 -5.93 -0.41 0.67
N ILE A 58 -6.90 0.34 0.15
CA ILE A 58 -7.24 0.35 -1.27
C ILE A 58 -7.34 1.81 -1.69
N GLY A 59 -6.58 2.22 -2.70
CA GLY A 59 -6.57 3.61 -3.13
C GLY A 59 -6.05 3.82 -4.54
N ARG A 60 -5.92 5.09 -4.91
CA ARG A 60 -5.29 5.57 -6.13
C ARG A 60 -4.13 6.49 -5.80
N ILE A 61 -3.03 6.35 -6.53
CA ILE A 61 -1.92 7.31 -6.54
C ILE A 61 -1.74 7.82 -7.98
N ASN A 62 -1.95 9.12 -8.20
CA ASN A 62 -2.02 9.71 -9.54
C ASN A 62 -2.96 8.95 -10.49
N GLY A 63 -4.12 8.53 -9.98
CA GLY A 63 -5.12 7.75 -10.72
C GLY A 63 -4.85 6.26 -10.84
N LEU A 64 -3.65 5.77 -10.45
CA LEU A 64 -3.27 4.37 -10.53
C LEU A 64 -3.69 3.62 -9.27
N VAL A 65 -4.37 2.49 -9.44
CA VAL A 65 -4.82 1.66 -8.31
C VAL A 65 -3.63 1.04 -7.59
N PHE A 66 -3.60 1.19 -6.27
CA PHE A 66 -2.70 0.48 -5.38
C PHE A 66 -3.46 -0.16 -4.22
N THR A 67 -2.86 -1.20 -3.65
CA THR A 67 -3.25 -1.71 -2.33
C THR A 67 -2.05 -1.80 -1.40
N ILE A 68 -2.29 -1.77 -0.09
CA ILE A 68 -1.30 -2.13 0.93
C ILE A 68 -1.95 -3.22 1.77
N TYR A 69 -1.29 -4.34 2.00
CA TYR A 69 -1.92 -5.47 2.68
C TYR A 69 -0.93 -6.39 3.37
N ASP A 70 -1.37 -7.05 4.43
CA ASP A 70 -0.68 -8.20 4.98
C ASP A 70 -1.01 -9.43 4.11
N TYR A 71 -0.01 -10.23 3.75
CA TYR A 71 -0.25 -11.41 2.89
C TYR A 71 0.25 -12.69 3.54
N LYS A 72 -0.69 -13.58 3.85
CA LYS A 72 -0.48 -14.85 4.54
C LYS A 72 0.32 -14.68 5.84
N SER A 73 0.20 -13.53 6.49
CA SER A 73 0.88 -13.27 7.75
C SER A 73 0.26 -14.13 8.85
N LYS A 74 1.12 -14.73 9.67
CA LYS A 74 0.67 -15.47 10.87
C LYS A 74 0.35 -14.52 12.04
N LEU A 75 0.78 -13.26 11.94
CA LEU A 75 0.58 -12.25 12.97
C LEU A 75 -0.71 -11.47 12.73
N ASP A 76 -1.28 -10.90 13.78
CA ASP A 76 -2.34 -9.90 13.65
C ASP A 76 -1.77 -8.62 13.03
N PRO A 77 -2.57 -7.84 12.28
CA PRO A 77 -2.12 -6.62 11.60
C PRO A 77 -1.29 -5.68 12.47
N GLU A 78 -1.68 -5.47 13.72
CA GLU A 78 -1.03 -4.57 14.68
C GLU A 78 0.39 -4.99 15.05
N ARG A 79 0.73 -6.27 14.84
CA ARG A 79 2.06 -6.86 15.09
C ARG A 79 2.83 -7.11 13.80
N ASN A 80 2.23 -6.88 12.64
CA ASN A 80 2.81 -7.14 11.34
C ASN A 80 3.77 -6.02 10.92
N THR A 81 4.91 -6.40 10.34
CA THR A 81 5.92 -5.48 9.80
C THR A 81 6.28 -5.76 8.34
N ASP A 82 5.60 -6.73 7.72
CA ASP A 82 5.79 -7.12 6.33
C ASP A 82 4.53 -6.80 5.54
N TRP A 83 4.58 -5.71 4.78
CA TRP A 83 3.43 -5.14 4.08
C TRP A 83 3.69 -5.14 2.58
N HIS A 84 2.84 -5.85 1.85
CA HIS A 84 2.87 -5.89 0.41
C HIS A 84 2.22 -4.63 -0.16
N ILE A 85 2.74 -4.16 -1.30
CA ILE A 85 2.09 -3.16 -2.14
C ILE A 85 1.57 -3.84 -3.39
N GLY A 86 0.25 -3.80 -3.57
CA GLY A 86 -0.44 -4.31 -4.73
C GLY A 86 -0.62 -3.25 -5.80
N GLY A 87 -0.73 -3.68 -7.04
CA GLY A 87 -1.00 -2.80 -8.18
C GLY A 87 -1.04 -3.57 -9.49
N LYS A 88 -1.29 -2.84 -10.58
CA LYS A 88 -1.27 -3.39 -11.95
C LYS A 88 0.05 -3.13 -12.68
N GLN A 89 0.88 -2.23 -12.17
CA GLN A 89 2.21 -1.94 -12.71
C GLN A 89 3.24 -1.85 -11.59
N LYS A 90 4.47 -2.30 -11.85
CA LYS A 90 5.57 -2.29 -10.87
C LYS A 90 5.84 -0.91 -10.28
N PHE A 91 5.83 0.14 -11.09
CA PHE A 91 6.18 1.49 -10.63
C PHE A 91 5.18 2.08 -9.64
N VAL A 92 3.96 1.53 -9.52
CA VAL A 92 3.00 1.93 -8.48
C VAL A 92 3.60 1.75 -7.08
N ALA A 93 4.34 0.66 -6.85
CA ALA A 93 5.01 0.42 -5.57
C ALA A 93 6.08 1.46 -5.26
N GLU A 94 6.78 1.96 -6.28
CA GLU A 94 7.77 3.03 -6.13
C GLU A 94 7.08 4.36 -5.75
N LEU A 95 5.98 4.72 -6.41
CA LEU A 95 5.24 5.94 -6.09
C LEU A 95 4.68 5.91 -4.66
N VAL A 96 4.11 4.77 -4.24
CA VAL A 96 3.61 4.57 -2.88
C VAL A 96 4.75 4.70 -1.86
N ASN A 97 5.92 4.10 -2.14
CA ASN A 97 7.09 4.23 -1.26
C ASN A 97 7.62 5.67 -1.18
N ILE A 98 7.67 6.41 -2.29
CA ILE A 98 8.08 7.81 -2.31
C ILE A 98 7.12 8.64 -1.46
N TYR A 99 5.80 8.46 -1.66
CA TYR A 99 4.79 9.14 -0.87
C TYR A 99 4.91 8.83 0.62
N PHE A 100 5.01 7.54 0.97
CA PHE A 100 5.11 7.07 2.35
C PHE A 100 6.33 7.63 3.09
N LYS A 101 7.50 7.65 2.44
CA LYS A 101 8.75 8.16 3.05
C LYS A 101 8.78 9.69 3.20
N ALA A 102 7.89 10.40 2.51
CA ALA A 102 7.82 11.85 2.53
C ALA A 102 6.90 12.41 3.65
N GLN A 103 6.15 11.55 4.35
CA GLN A 103 5.25 11.92 5.45
C GLN A 103 5.88 11.61 6.82
#